data_AF-A0A377IV40-F1
#
_entry.id   AF-A0A377IV40-F1
#
_cell.length_a   1.000
_cell.length_b   1.000
_cell.length_c   1.000
_cell.angle_alpha   90.00
_cell.angle_beta   90.00
_cell.angle_gamma   90.00
#
_symmetry.space_group_name_H-M   'P 1'
#
loop_
_entity.id
_entity.type
_entity.pdbx_description
1 polymer ?
#
loop_
_entity_poly.entity_id
_entity_poly.type
_entity_poly.pdbx_seq_one_letter_code
_entity_poly.pdbx_strand_id
1 'polypeptide(L)' 'MEYSDERGIFILRWARRLPNGNWLRAKNKPFKIYIHYF' A
#
# COMPACT_ATOMS: atom_id res chain seq x y z
N MET A 1 3.44 -2.22 5.60
CA MET A 1 4.14 -1.39 6.59
C MET A 1 3.74 0.05 6.31
N GLU A 2 3.30 0.76 7.33
CA GLU A 2 2.84 2.14 7.22
C GLU A 2 3.84 3.03 7.94
N TYR A 3 4.24 4.09 7.26
CA TYR A 3 5.19 5.09 7.73
C TYR A 3 4.53 6.44 7.54
N SER A 4 4.50 7.27 8.57
CA SER A 4 3.93 8.61 8.49
C SER A 4 4.93 9.64 8.99
N ASP A 5 4.88 10.82 8.39
CA ASP A 5 5.61 12.01 8.84
C ASP A 5 4.68 13.24 8.77
N GLU A 6 5.24 14.41 9.08
CA GLU A 6 4.54 15.70 9.08
C GLU A 6 4.03 16.11 7.68
N ARG A 7 4.52 15.47 6.61
CA ARG A 7 4.20 15.77 5.21
C ARG A 7 3.18 14.79 4.61
N GLY A 8 3.01 13.61 5.19
CA GLY A 8 2.09 12.60 4.67
C GLY A 8 2.24 11.20 5.25
N ILE A 9 1.62 10.25 4.56
CA ILE A 9 1.65 8.82 4.88
C ILE A 9 2.17 8.05 3.67
N PHE A 10 3.16 7.21 3.91
CA PHE A 10 3.71 6.25 2.98
C PHE A 10 3.34 4.83 3.40
N ILE A 11 2.70 4.08 2.49
CA ILE A 11 2.26 2.72 2.74
C ILE A 11 2.93 1.77 1.74
N LEU A 12 3.72 0.84 2.27
CA LEU A 12 4.34 -0.24 1.50
C LEU A 12 3.48 -1.51 1.64
N ARG A 13 2.86 -1.94 0.53
CA ARG A 13 2.01 -3.14 0.48
C ARG A 13 2.42 -4.10 -0.65
N TRP A 14 2.67 -5.35 -0.28
CA TRP A 14 2.86 -6.46 -1.22
C TRP A 14 1.52 -7.09 -1.65
N ALA A 15 0.50 -7.02 -0.78
CA ALA A 15 -0.87 -7.44 -1.07
C ALA A 15 -1.90 -6.57 -0.34
N ARG A 16 -3.11 -6.47 -0.89
CA ARG A 16 -4.28 -5.92 -0.21
C ARG A 16 -5.49 -6.81 -0.43
N ARG A 17 -6.31 -6.97 0.61
CA ARG A 17 -7.62 -7.60 0.47
C ARG A 17 -8.62 -6.56 -0.04
N LEU A 18 -9.41 -6.95 -1.04
CA LEU A 18 -10.48 -6.15 -1.61
C LEU A 18 -11.79 -6.39 -0.85
N PRO A 19 -12.77 -5.47 -0.94
CA PRO A 19 -14.07 -5.63 -0.28
C PRO A 19 -14.81 -6.92 -0.66
N ASN A 20 -14.58 -7.43 -1.88
CA ASN A 20 -15.12 -8.70 -2.36
C ASN A 20 -14.37 -9.95 -1.83
N GLY A 21 -13.46 -9.77 -0.87
CA GLY A 21 -12.69 -10.86 -0.27
C GLY A 21 -11.44 -11.28 -1.06
N ASN A 22 -11.27 -10.83 -2.30
CA ASN A 22 -10.14 -11.21 -3.15
C ASN A 22 -8.84 -10.54 -2.71
N TRP A 23 -7.73 -11.25 -2.88
CA TRP A 23 -6.39 -10.72 -2.62
C TRP A 23 -5.78 -10.15 -3.89
N LEU A 24 -5.53 -8.84 -3.90
CA LEU A 24 -4.78 -8.19 -4.97
C LEU A 24 -3.32 -8.12 -4.53
N ARG A 25 -2.48 -8.94 -5.18
CA ARG A 25 -1.03 -9.00 -4.95
C ARG A 25 -0.30 -8.17 -6.00
N ALA A 26 0.87 -7.64 -5.66
CA ALA A 26 1.73 -6.98 -6.63
C ALA A 26 2.24 -8.02 -7.66
N LYS A 27 2.06 -7.74 -8.95
CA LYS A 27 2.57 -8.57 -10.06
C LYS A 27 3.85 -7.91 -10.59
N ASN A 28 4.91 -8.68 -10.82
CA ASN A 28 6.20 -8.25 -11.37
C ASN A 28 7.00 -7.23 -10.53
N LYS A 29 6.51 -6.83 -9.35
CA LYS A 29 7.22 -5.99 -8.38
C LYS A 29 7.02 -6.56 -6.98
N PRO A 30 8.02 -6.47 -6.08
CA PRO A 30 7.91 -7.03 -4.73
C PRO A 30 6.88 -6.27 -3.87
N PHE A 31 6.62 -4.99 -4.16
CA PHE A 31 5.65 -4.18 -3.43
C PHE A 31 5.10 -3.03 -4.29
N LYS A 32 3.98 -2.45 -3.83
CA LYS A 32 3.44 -1.17 -4.27
C LYS A 32 3.61 -0.14 -3.16
N ILE A 33 3.93 1.08 -3.57
CA ILE A 33 4.03 2.26 -2.72
C ILE A 33 2.75 3.07 -2.91
N TYR A 34 2.15 3.50 -1.82
CA TYR A 34 1.05 4.46 -1.81
C TYR A 34 1.50 5.66 -0.99
N ILE A 35 1.34 6.86 -1.54
CA ILE A 35 1.69 8.12 -0.89
C ILE A 35 0.40 8.91 -0.76
N HIS A 36 0.11 9.37 0.45
CA HIS A 36 -0.99 10.26 0.76
C HIS A 36 -0.42 11.51 1.40
N TYR A 37 -0.66 12.67 0.79
CA TYR A 37 -0.28 13.97 1.35
C TYR A 37 -1.43 14.51 2.20
N PHE A 38 -1.13 15.33 3.21
CA PHE A 38 -2.13 16.00 4.04
C PHE A 38 -2.54 17.35 3.44
#